data_AF-A0A314UA62-F1
#
_entry.id   AF-A0A314UA62-F1
#
_cell.length_a   1.000
_cell.length_b   1.000
_cell.length_c   1.000
_cell.angle_alpha   90.00
_cell.angle_beta   90.00
_cell.angle_gamma   90.00
#
_symmetry.space_group_name_H-M   'P 1'
#
loop_
_entity.id
_entity.type
_entity.pdbx_description
1 polymer ?
#
loop_
_entity_poly.entity_id
_entity_poly.type
_entity_poly.pdbx_seq_one_letter_code
_entity_poly.pdbx_strand_id
1 'polypeptide(L)'
;MDSLMPATGALVLFKSRSWLHVFDHLKTVAKDTDVRVVPIIGGMSMKKLERLLNARPEIIVGTPGRLWELMSGGEKHLVEMALPVRL
;
A
#
# COMPACT_ATOMS: atom_id res chain seq x y z
N MET A 1 22.74 16.39 1.23
CA MET A 1 22.26 15.81 2.50
C MET A 1 20.85 15.28 2.37
N ASP A 2 20.44 14.78 1.20
CA ASP A 2 19.22 13.97 1.03
C ASP A 2 19.57 12.90 0.01
N SER A 3 20.30 11.88 0.48
CA SER A 3 20.45 10.65 -0.27
C SER A 3 19.05 10.07 -0.42
N LEU A 4 18.58 9.97 -1.67
CA LEU A 4 17.40 9.21 -2.07
C LEU A 4 17.49 7.81 -1.48
N MET A 5 17.00 7.62 -0.26
CA MET A 5 16.68 6.30 0.23
C MET A 5 15.44 5.89 -0.56
N PRO A 6 15.48 4.80 -1.35
CA PRO A 6 14.24 4.25 -1.86
C PRO A 6 13.40 3.94 -0.63
N ALA A 7 12.28 4.64 -0.46
CA ALA A 7 11.31 4.30 0.56
C ALA A 7 10.97 2.83 0.30
N THR A 8 11.43 1.95 1.19
CA THR A 8 11.29 0.50 1.03
C THR A 8 9.81 0.19 1.24
N GLY A 9 9.05 0.29 0.14
CA GLY A 9 7.61 0.12 0.10
C GLY A 9 7.29 -1.23 -0.51
N ALA A 10 6.41 -2.01 0.13
CA ALA A 10 5.96 -3.29 -0.40
C ALA A 10 4.50 -3.22 -0.84
N LEU A 11 4.25 -3.61 -2.11
CA LEU A 11 2.91 -3.81 -2.63
C LEU A 11 2.57 -5.31 -2.64
N VAL A 12 1.59 -5.72 -1.83
CA VAL A 12 1.17 -7.12 -1.72
C VAL A 12 -0.16 -7.32 -2.43
N LEU A 13 -0.13 -8.13 -3.50
CA LEU A 13 -1.30 -8.48 -4.32
C LEU A 13 -1.97 -9.76 -3.82
N PHE A 14 -3.30 -9.77 -3.73
CA PHE A 14 -4.06 -10.96 -3.31
C PHE A 14 -5.41 -11.13 -4.01
N LYS A 15 -5.96 -12.33 -3.89
CA LYS A 15 -7.35 -12.64 -4.27
C LYS A 15 -8.31 -12.12 -3.19
N SER A 16 -9.48 -11.63 -3.61
CA SER A 16 -10.53 -11.21 -2.68
C SER A 16 -10.84 -12.34 -1.69
N ARG A 17 -11.08 -11.99 -0.42
CA ARG A 17 -11.20 -12.86 0.77
C ARG A 17 -9.91 -13.37 1.44
N SER A 18 -8.80 -13.57 0.73
CA SER A 18 -7.52 -13.94 1.41
C SER A 18 -6.80 -12.74 2.06
N TRP A 19 -7.18 -11.54 1.65
CA TRP A 19 -6.56 -10.27 2.04
C TRP A 19 -6.59 -9.98 3.52
N LEU A 20 -7.69 -10.34 4.19
CA LEU A 20 -7.91 -10.01 5.58
C LEU A 20 -6.87 -10.73 6.44
N HIS A 21 -6.65 -12.02 6.19
CA HIS A 21 -5.63 -12.80 6.89
C HIS A 21 -4.22 -12.26 6.66
N VAL A 22 -3.88 -11.87 5.43
CA VAL A 22 -2.58 -11.28 5.11
C VAL A 22 -2.40 -9.93 5.81
N PHE A 23 -3.42 -9.08 5.75
CA PHE A 23 -3.42 -7.78 6.41
C PHE A 23 -3.27 -7.92 7.93
N ASP A 24 -4.05 -8.80 8.56
CA ASP A 24 -3.99 -9.03 10.00
C ASP A 24 -2.62 -9.58 10.41
N HIS A 25 -2.08 -10.54 9.67
CA HIS A 25 -0.75 -11.10 9.96
C HIS A 25 0.34 -10.03 9.84
N LEU A 26 0.34 -9.25 8.77
CA LEU A 26 1.30 -8.15 8.58
C LEU A 26 1.17 -7.08 9.67
N LYS A 27 -0.06 -6.74 10.06
CA LYS A 27 -0.32 -5.79 11.14
C LYS A 27 0.20 -6.32 12.49
N THR A 28 0.05 -7.62 12.76
CA THR A 28 0.60 -8.25 13.97
C THR A 28 2.12 -8.20 13.98
N VAL A 29 2.78 -8.46 12.84
CA VAL A 29 4.24 -8.40 12.73
C VAL A 29 4.75 -6.96 12.87
N ALA A 30 4.05 -5.98 12.30
CA ALA A 30 4.45 -4.57 12.31
C ALA A 30 4.13 -3.84 13.63
N LYS A 31 3.46 -4.48 14.60
CA LYS A 31 2.88 -3.82 15.79
C LYS A 31 3.90 -3.03 16.64
N ASP A 32 5.14 -3.50 16.71
CA ASP A 32 6.23 -2.93 17.52
C ASP A 32 7.24 -2.18 16.64
N THR A 33 6.82 -1.75 15.45
CA THR A 33 7.66 -1.06 14.46
C THR A 33 6.97 0.21 13.98
N ASP A 34 7.72 1.12 13.37
CA ASP A 34 7.17 2.30 12.71
C ASP A 34 6.57 2.02 11.32
N VAL A 35 6.46 0.74 10.94
CA VAL A 35 5.95 0.30 9.63
C VAL A 35 4.42 0.32 9.63
N ARG A 36 3.81 1.09 8.72
CA ARG A 36 2.37 1.19 8.56
C ARG A 36 1.90 0.29 7.43
N VAL A 37 1.01 -0.62 7.80
CA VAL A 37 0.33 -1.53 6.89
C VAL A 37 -1.09 -1.02 6.65
N VAL A 38 -1.50 -0.84 5.40
CA VAL A 38 -2.87 -0.44 5.06
C VAL A 38 -3.49 -1.36 4.01
N PRO A 39 -4.81 -1.63 4.09
CA PRO A 39 -5.52 -2.36 3.05
C PRO A 39 -6.12 -1.39 2.01
N ILE A 40 -5.99 -1.73 0.73
CA ILE A 40 -6.57 -1.01 -0.41
C ILE A 40 -7.45 -1.96 -1.22
N ILE A 41 -8.73 -2.00 -0.88
CA ILE A 41 -9.71 -2.93 -1.43
C ILE A 41 -10.98 -2.21 -1.88
N GLY A 42 -11.78 -2.88 -2.71
CA GLY A 42 -13.10 -2.40 -3.12
C GLY A 42 -14.07 -2.26 -1.93
N GLY A 43 -15.03 -1.36 -2.03
CA GLY A 43 -16.03 -1.08 -0.98
C GLY A 43 -15.60 -0.06 0.08
N MET A 44 -14.37 0.45 0.02
CA MET A 44 -13.92 1.56 0.86
C MET A 44 -14.34 2.90 0.26
N SER A 45 -14.72 3.87 1.11
CA SER A 45 -14.99 5.23 0.66
C SER A 45 -13.71 5.93 0.18
N MET A 46 -13.83 6.79 -0.83
CA MET A 46 -12.69 7.55 -1.37
C MET A 46 -12.00 8.41 -0.31
N LYS A 47 -12.78 9.08 0.56
CA LYS A 47 -12.23 9.86 1.68
C LYS A 47 -11.35 9.04 2.64
N LYS A 48 -11.75 7.79 2.94
CA LYS A 48 -10.96 6.90 3.79
C LYS A 48 -9.67 6.49 3.08
N LEU A 49 -9.78 6.17 1.79
CA LEU A 49 -8.66 5.79 0.95
C LEU A 49 -7.61 6.92 0.86
N GLU A 50 -8.04 8.14 0.54
CA GLU A 50 -7.18 9.34 0.49
C GLU A 50 -6.44 9.54 1.81
N ARG A 51 -7.14 9.43 2.96
CA ARG A 51 -6.49 9.56 4.27
C ARG A 51 -5.39 8.51 4.49
N LEU A 52 -5.64 7.26 4.08
CA LEU A 52 -4.67 6.18 4.22
C LEU A 52 -3.46 6.37 3.30
N LEU A 53 -3.68 6.78 2.06
CA LEU A 53 -2.61 6.99 1.07
C LEU A 53 -1.80 8.26 1.33
N ASN A 54 -2.44 9.34 1.79
CA ASN A 54 -1.76 10.57 2.22
C ASN A 54 -0.84 10.35 3.42
N ALA A 55 -1.11 9.33 4.24
CA ALA A 55 -0.19 8.94 5.30
C ALA A 55 1.14 8.40 4.75
N ARG A 56 1.20 8.00 3.47
CA ARG A 56 2.35 7.35 2.80
C ARG A 56 2.80 6.08 3.52
N PRO A 57 1.92 5.06 3.63
CA PRO A 57 2.22 3.83 4.33
C PRO A 57 3.28 3.02 3.57
N GLU A 58 4.11 2.33 4.34
CA GLU A 58 5.24 1.56 3.85
C GLU A 58 4.79 0.21 3.25
N ILE A 59 3.68 -0.35 3.73
CA ILE A 59 3.12 -1.59 3.18
C ILE A 59 1.67 -1.37 2.76
N ILE A 60 1.39 -1.64 1.49
CA ILE A 60 0.05 -1.64 0.94
C ILE A 60 -0.37 -3.05 0.56
N VAL A 61 -1.50 -3.46 1.10
CA VAL A 61 -2.14 -4.75 0.89
C VAL A 61 -3.37 -4.46 0.03
N GLY A 62 -3.33 -4.71 -1.28
CA GLY A 62 -4.50 -4.46 -2.16
C GLY A 62 -4.89 -5.58 -3.13
N THR A 63 -6.15 -5.54 -3.60
CA THR A 63 -6.58 -6.40 -4.71
C THR A 63 -6.05 -5.83 -6.03
N PRO A 64 -5.60 -6.68 -6.99
CA PRO A 64 -5.08 -6.20 -8.27
C PRO A 64 -6.00 -5.20 -8.98
N GLY A 65 -7.31 -5.50 -9.04
CA GLY A 65 -8.28 -4.61 -9.68
C GLY A 65 -8.37 -3.22 -9.02
N ARG A 66 -8.37 -3.14 -7.69
CA ARG A 66 -8.47 -1.85 -6.98
C ARG A 66 -7.16 -1.06 -7.06
N LEU A 67 -6.02 -1.75 -6.96
CA LEU A 67 -4.72 -1.12 -7.10
C LEU A 67 -4.52 -0.56 -8.50
N TRP A 68 -4.85 -1.36 -9.53
CA TRP A 68 -4.78 -0.93 -10.92
C TRP A 68 -5.64 0.30 -11.20
N GLU A 69 -6.88 0.34 -10.68
CA GLU A 69 -7.77 1.49 -10.82
C GLU A 69 -7.14 2.77 -10.27
N LEU A 70 -6.55 2.71 -9.07
CA LEU A 70 -5.95 3.87 -8.41
C LEU A 70 -4.64 4.30 -9.06
N MET A 71 -3.80 3.35 -9.46
CA MET A 71 -2.56 3.61 -10.18
C MET A 71 -2.84 4.24 -11.55
N SER A 72 -3.81 3.69 -12.29
CA SER A 72 -4.25 4.25 -13.57
C SER A 72 -4.90 5.63 -13.42
N GLY A 73 -5.50 5.90 -12.25
CA GLY A 73 -6.02 7.20 -11.86
C GLY A 73 -4.96 8.20 -11.41
N GLY A 74 -3.67 7.85 -11.43
CA GLY A 74 -2.57 8.75 -11.09
C GLY A 74 -2.37 8.97 -9.59
N GLU A 75 -2.77 8.01 -8.75
CA GLU A 75 -2.48 8.08 -7.32
C GLU A 75 -0.96 8.04 -7.09
N LYS A 76 -0.42 9.13 -6.57
CA LYS A 76 1.01 9.41 -6.53
C LYS A 76 1.78 8.37 -5.72
N HIS A 77 1.32 8.03 -4.52
CA HIS A 77 2.04 7.14 -3.61
C HIS A 77 2.13 5.72 -4.19
N LEU A 78 1.02 5.20 -4.72
CA LEU A 78 0.97 3.90 -5.39
C LEU A 78 1.82 3.84 -6.65
N VAL A 79 1.81 4.90 -7.45
CA VAL A 79 2.65 4.99 -8.66
C VAL A 79 4.14 5.00 -8.27
N GLU A 80 4.53 5.83 -7.29
CA GLU A 80 5.91 5.90 -6.79
C GLU A 80 6.41 4.56 -6.26
N MET A 81 5.58 3.84 -5.48
CA MET A 81 5.92 2.52 -4.96
C MET A 81 6.02 1.43 -6.04
N ALA A 82 5.28 1.57 -7.14
CA ALA A 82 5.30 0.62 -8.24
C ALA A 82 6.43 0.88 -9.24
N LEU A 83 7.15 2.00 -9.13
CA LEU A 83 8.32 2.24 -9.96
C LEU A 83 9.37 1.19 -9.62
N PRO A 84 9.86 0.42 -10.62
CA PRO A 84 10.91 -0.55 -10.38
C PRO A 84 12.12 0.20 -9.79
N VAL A 85 12.70 -0.39 -8.73
CA VAL A 85 13.98 0.04 -8.17
C VAL A 85 14.93 0.22 -9.35
N ARG A 86 15.29 1.47 -9.66
CA ARG A 86 16.32 1.74 -10.65
C ARG A 86 17.62 1.25 -10.05
N LEU A 87 18.05 0.05 -10.45
CA LEU A 87 19.41 -0.43 -10.26
C LEU A 87 20.37 0.45 -11.07
#